data_AF-D7DWB8-F1
#
_entry.id   AF-D7DWB8-F1
#
_cell.length_a   1.000
_cell.length_b   1.000
_cell.length_c   1.000
_cell.angle_alpha   90.00
_cell.angle_beta   90.00
_cell.angle_gamma   90.00
#
_symmetry.space_group_name_H-M   'P 1'
#
loop_
_entity.id
_entity.type
_entity.pdbx_description
1 polymer ?
#
loop_
_entity_poly.entity_id
_entity_poly.type
_entity_poly.pdbx_seq_one_letter_code
_entity_poly.pdbx_strand_id
1 'polypeptide(L)' 'MTSGLKTPSNYYIKLLTTFTPRPITNEQELIATQNKINSILDKGNITQDDVDYLKVLGTHVYDYEQQHEKMPTLKGVALL' A
#
# COMPACT_ATOMS: atom_id res chain seq x y z
N MET A 1 -14.08 -0.22 -14.36
CA MET A 1 -14.82 0.93 -13.77
C MET A 1 -14.02 1.44 -12.59
N THR A 2 -12.99 2.26 -12.82
CA THR A 2 -12.30 2.96 -11.73
C THR A 2 -13.10 4.23 -11.46
N SER A 3 -13.94 4.22 -10.41
CA SER A 3 -14.50 5.47 -9.89
C SER A 3 -13.34 6.24 -9.27
N GLY A 4 -12.55 6.94 -10.10
CA GLY A 4 -11.70 8.01 -9.61
C GLY A 4 -12.57 9.03 -8.89
N LEU A 5 -12.11 9.51 -7.74
CA LEU A 5 -12.78 10.54 -6.96
C LEU A 5 -13.09 11.74 -7.86
N LYS A 6 -14.36 11.91 -8.28
CA LYS A 6 -14.82 13.04 -9.12
C LYS A 6 -14.51 14.41 -8.48
N THR A 7 -14.37 14.43 -7.17
CA THR A 7 -13.83 15.52 -6.36
C THR A 7 -13.20 14.90 -5.12
N PRO A 8 -11.87 14.95 -4.94
CA PRO A 8 -11.24 14.41 -3.74
C PRO A 8 -11.65 15.21 -2.52
N SER A 9 -11.91 14.53 -1.40
CA SER A 9 -12.19 15.20 -0.14
C SER A 9 -10.93 15.94 0.35
N ASN A 10 -11.12 16.96 1.19
CA ASN A 10 -10.00 17.65 1.83
C ASN A 10 -9.13 16.68 2.66
N TYR A 11 -9.74 15.64 3.21
CA TYR A 11 -9.04 14.60 3.95
C TYR A 11 -8.14 13.77 3.03
N TYR A 12 -8.66 13.33 1.88
CA TYR A 12 -7.87 12.60 0.89
C TYR A 12 -6.69 13.43 0.36
N ILE A 13 -6.92 14.72 0.06
CA ILE A 13 -5.83 15.63 -0.32
C ILE A 13 -4.78 15.73 0.79
N LYS A 14 -5.19 15.80 2.06
CA LYS A 14 -4.26 15.80 3.20
C LYS A 14 -3.44 14.52 3.27
N LEU A 15 -4.00 13.36 2.97
CA LEU A 15 -3.25 12.10 2.91
C LEU A 15 -2.15 12.17 1.83
N LEU A 16 -2.51 12.62 0.62
CA LEU A 16 -1.58 12.77 -0.50
C LEU A 16 -0.45 13.77 -0.23
N THR A 17 -0.72 14.87 0.47
CA THR A 17 0.30 15.89 0.75
C THR A 17 1.16 15.54 1.95
N THR A 18 0.62 14.82 2.94
CA THR A 18 1.39 14.43 4.14
C THR A 18 2.36 13.30 3.85
N PHE A 19 1.98 12.36 2.99
CA PHE A 19 2.85 11.28 2.54
C PHE A 19 2.54 11.01 1.07
N THR A 20 3.33 11.61 0.19
CA THR A 20 3.08 11.53 -1.25
C THR A 20 3.38 10.13 -1.77
N PRO A 21 2.41 9.43 -2.39
CA PRO A 21 2.66 8.14 -3.00
C PRO A 21 3.70 8.26 -4.09
N ARG A 22 4.75 7.46 -3.98
CA ARG A 22 5.82 7.35 -4.97
C ARG A 22 6.29 5.90 -5.05
N PRO A 23 6.80 5.46 -6.21
CA PRO A 23 7.42 4.15 -6.32
C PRO A 23 8.50 3.96 -5.26
N ILE A 24 8.53 2.78 -4.65
CA ILE A 24 9.51 2.41 -3.63
C ILE A 24 10.76 1.91 -4.35
N THR A 25 11.93 2.43 -3.97
CA THR A 25 13.21 2.12 -4.63
C THR A 25 14.21 1.44 -3.71
N ASN A 26 13.93 1.42 -2.40
CA ASN A 26 14.80 0.87 -1.38
C ASN A 26 14.02 0.44 -0.14
N GLU A 27 14.68 -0.31 0.73
CA GLU A 27 14.08 -0.88 1.93
C GLU A 27 13.64 0.17 2.96
N GLN A 28 14.34 1.31 3.07
CA GLN A 28 13.92 2.37 3.99
C GLN A 28 12.58 2.99 3.56
N GLU A 29 12.37 3.14 2.25
CA GLU A 29 11.11 3.58 1.67
C GLU A 29 10.00 2.54 1.84
N LEU A 30 10.33 1.25 1.75
CA LEU A 30 9.39 0.17 2.06
C LEU A 30 8.92 0.26 3.51
N ILE A 31 9.84 0.34 4.46
CA ILE A 31 9.55 0.44 5.89
C ILE A 31 8.70 1.69 6.18
N ALA A 32 9.05 2.84 5.60
CA ALA A 32 8.28 4.07 5.77
C ALA A 32 6.84 3.93 5.23
N THR A 33 6.68 3.28 4.07
CA THR A 33 5.36 3.04 3.46
C THR A 33 4.54 2.06 4.31
N GLN A 34 5.14 0.98 4.80
CA GLN A 34 4.47 0.00 5.65
C GLN A 34 4.05 0.62 7.00
N ASN A 35 4.89 1.45 7.60
CA ASN A 35 4.54 2.19 8.82
C ASN A 35 3.38 3.15 8.58
N LYS A 36 3.33 3.80 7.41
CA LYS A 36 2.20 4.67 7.03
C LYS A 36 0.90 3.89 6.88
N ILE A 37 0.95 2.72 6.24
CA ILE A 37 -0.18 1.80 6.11
C ILE A 37 -0.68 1.40 7.50
N ASN A 38 0.22 0.91 8.36
CA ASN A 38 -0.12 0.48 9.73
C ASN A 38 -0.79 1.61 10.51
N SER A 39 -0.23 2.82 10.46
CA SER A 39 -0.81 4.00 11.14
C SER A 39 -2.23 4.35 10.67
N ILE A 40 -2.62 4.02 9.43
CA ILE A 40 -3.98 4.23 8.93
C ILE A 40 -4.90 3.11 9.44
N LEU A 41 -4.43 1.87 9.42
CA LEU A 41 -5.19 0.71 9.89
C LEU A 41 -5.47 0.78 11.41
N ASP A 42 -4.49 1.25 12.18
CA ASP A 42 -4.58 1.39 13.64
C ASP A 42 -5.65 2.40 14.11
N LYS A 43 -6.17 3.25 13.21
CA LYS A 43 -7.24 4.21 13.55
C LYS A 43 -8.57 3.53 13.88
N GLY A 44 -8.78 2.28 13.45
CA GLY A 44 -10.00 1.50 13.68
C GLY A 44 -11.22 1.94 12.86
N ASN A 45 -11.44 3.25 12.65
CA ASN A 45 -12.50 3.77 11.80
C ASN A 45 -11.96 4.15 10.41
N ILE A 46 -11.89 3.16 9.51
CA ILE A 46 -11.34 3.34 8.16
C ILE A 46 -12.42 3.90 7.23
N THR A 47 -12.18 5.08 6.66
CA THR A 47 -13.08 5.72 5.70
C THR A 47 -12.83 5.24 4.26
N GLN A 48 -13.74 5.56 3.33
CA GLN A 48 -13.54 5.24 1.91
C GLN A 48 -12.27 5.91 1.35
N ASP A 49 -11.97 7.14 1.78
CA ASP A 49 -10.75 7.85 1.39
C ASP A 49 -9.48 7.12 1.89
N ASP A 50 -9.52 6.57 3.11
CA ASP A 50 -8.43 5.73 3.63
C ASP A 50 -8.27 4.47 2.80
N VAL A 51 -9.37 3.78 2.47
CA VAL A 51 -9.33 2.57 1.62
C VAL A 51 -8.74 2.86 0.25
N ASP A 52 -9.14 3.95 -0.39
CA ASP A 52 -8.65 4.29 -1.73
C ASP A 52 -7.18 4.71 -1.69
N TYR A 53 -6.76 5.43 -0.65
CA TYR A 53 -5.35 5.76 -0.46
C TYR A 53 -4.49 4.52 -0.14
N LEU A 54 -5.00 3.59 0.70
CA LEU A 54 -4.35 2.32 1.02
C LEU A 54 -4.15 1.45 -0.23
N LYS A 55 -5.09 1.44 -1.19
CA LYS A 55 -4.91 0.73 -2.47
C LYS A 55 -3.72 1.26 -3.25
N VAL A 56 -3.53 2.58 -3.28
CA VAL A 56 -2.38 3.20 -3.96
C VAL A 56 -1.07 2.78 -3.28
N LEU A 57 -0.98 2.91 -1.95
CA LEU A 57 0.22 2.51 -1.21
C LEU A 57 0.52 1.01 -1.35
N GLY A 58 -0.51 0.17 -1.27
CA GLY A 58 -0.40 -1.28 -1.44
C GLY A 58 0.10 -1.68 -2.83
N THR A 59 -0.26 -0.94 -3.88
CA THR A 59 0.28 -1.16 -5.24
C THR A 59 1.79 -0.91 -5.27
N HIS A 60 2.27 0.16 -4.63
CA HIS A 60 3.71 0.44 -4.59
C HIS A 60 4.51 -0.59 -3.79
N VAL A 61 3.95 -1.08 -2.68
CA VAL A 61 4.55 -2.19 -1.90
C VAL A 61 4.63 -3.45 -2.75
N TYR A 62 3.52 -3.84 -3.38
CA TYR A 62 3.46 -5.00 -4.26
C TYR A 62 4.50 -4.93 -5.39
N ASP A 63 4.56 -3.81 -6.10
CA ASP A 63 5.49 -3.61 -7.22
C ASP A 63 6.96 -3.74 -6.77
N TYR A 64 7.29 -3.23 -5.59
CA TYR A 64 8.63 -3.36 -5.02
C TYR A 64 8.95 -4.80 -4.64
N GLU A 65 8.05 -5.48 -3.91
CA GLU A 65 8.24 -6.86 -3.47
C GLU A 65 8.37 -7.82 -4.66
N GLN A 66 7.60 -7.64 -5.73
CA GLN A 66 7.73 -8.46 -6.95
C GLN A 66 9.14 -8.40 -7.57
N GLN A 67 9.81 -7.24 -7.45
CA GLN A 67 11.14 -7.04 -8.03
C GLN A 67 12.27 -7.51 -7.09
N HIS A 68 12.07 -7.41 -5.77
CA HIS A 68 13.14 -7.60 -4.78
C HIS A 68 12.98 -8.89 -3.97
N GLU A 69 11.75 -9.30 -3.66
CA GLU A 69 11.39 -10.43 -2.81
C GLU A 69 10.70 -11.51 -3.65
N LYS A 70 11.49 -12.30 -4.38
CA LYS A 70 10.96 -13.43 -5.14
C LYS A 70 10.38 -14.45 -4.17
N MET A 71 9.05 -14.62 -4.21
CA MET A 71 8.38 -15.67 -3.45
C MET A 71 9.04 -17.03 -3.75
N PRO A 72 9.45 -17.79 -2.73
CA PRO A 72 10.01 -19.10 -2.95
C PRO A 72 8.97 -20.00 -3.62
N THR A 73 9.37 -20.76 -4.62
CA THR A 73 8.50 -21.75 -5.24
C THR A 73 8.18 -22.83 -4.21
N LEU A 74 6.91 -22.90 -3.79
CA LEU A 74 6.44 -23.95 -2.89
C LEU A 74 6.55 -25.30 -3.61
N LYS A 75 7.47 -26.15 -3.16
CA LYS A 75 7.54 -27.54 -3.59
C LYS A 75 6.74 -28.37 -2.59
N GLY A 76 5.65 -28.98 -3.06
CA GLY A 76 4.93 -29.96 -2.26
C GLY A 76 5.85 -31.12 -1.88
N VAL A 77 5.70 -31.64 -0.66
CA VAL A 77 6.28 -32.92 -0.28
C VAL A 77 5.37 -34.03 -0.80
N ALA A 78 5.94 -35.05 -1.43
CA ALA A 78 5.20 -36.25 -1.76
C ALA A 78 4.74 -36.91 -0.45
N LEU A 79 3.43 -37.04 -0.27
CA LEU A 79 2.88 -37.81 0.83
C LEU A 79 3.06 -39.30 0.48
N LEU A 80 3.83 -40.02 1.31
CA LEU A 80 4.06 -41.46 1.21
C LEU A 80 2.90 -42.26 1.80
#